data_AF-A0A351C799-F1
#
_entry.id   AF-A0A351C799-F1
#
_cell.length_a   1.000
_cell.length_b   1.000
_cell.length_c   1.000
_cell.angle_alpha   90.00
_cell.angle_beta   90.00
_cell.angle_gamma   90.00
#
_symmetry.space_group_name_H-M   'P 1'
#
loop_
_entity.id
_entity.type
_entity.pdbx_description
1 polymer ?
#
loop_
_entity_poly.entity_id
_entity_poly.type
_entity_poly.pdbx_seq_one_letter_code
_entity_poly.pdbx_strand_id
1 'polypeptide(L)'
;MDGPRVTRGYLPANDSGNDLYDTGIGVEAFLSLEEPSIEIESPADLADEIVQQLYEVLKFVPETNEFLGWNGQIFVSDVQSHLRYSIRLLGSLDHNRSSLKKLRGRKFIEDVIWHLRDHPKIRRSSKTFDSETYKLNTPEGIVDLRTGQLSRHEKPSLVTKLTTTSPVEERCKRFHQFLDEVTGGDECLQEYLQVMFGACLSGAPEAHWMAFIHGPTRSGKSVLVELLAHIMGSYAHTTDGSLFRKNGNDADANPKLFALMGTRLVIASEVDDGHFDSIMIKQLTGDSHITTRALYQNVVTFPRTFKIIAIG
;
A
#
# COMPACT_ATOMS: atom_id res chain seq x y z
N MET A 1 5.81 -12.12 37.53
CA MET A 1 4.51 -11.89 36.86
C MET A 1 4.84 -11.19 35.56
N ASP A 2 4.92 -11.95 34.49
CA ASP A 2 5.29 -11.45 33.16
C ASP A 2 4.14 -10.62 32.59
N GLY A 3 4.41 -9.34 32.33
CA GLY A 3 3.48 -8.45 31.64
C GLY A 3 3.24 -8.88 30.19
N PRO A 4 2.12 -8.49 29.58
CA PRO A 4 1.82 -8.83 28.20
C PRO A 4 2.90 -8.23 27.29
N ARG A 5 3.63 -9.11 26.58
CA ARG A 5 4.53 -8.71 25.51
C ARG A 5 3.68 -8.14 24.37
N VAL A 6 3.88 -6.87 24.04
CA VAL A 6 3.33 -6.25 22.83
C VAL A 6 4.06 -6.86 21.63
N THR A 7 3.56 -8.00 21.16
CA THR A 7 3.89 -8.54 19.85
C THR A 7 3.27 -7.61 18.80
N ARG A 8 4.04 -7.24 17.76
CA ARG A 8 3.51 -6.63 16.53
C ARG A 8 2.19 -7.30 16.18
N GLY A 9 1.08 -6.58 16.32
CA GLY A 9 -0.23 -7.10 15.95
C GLY A 9 -0.23 -7.30 14.44
N TYR A 10 -0.06 -8.54 13.98
CA TYR A 10 -0.63 -8.93 12.70
C TYR A 10 -2.14 -8.71 12.84
N LEU A 11 -2.72 -7.94 11.92
CA LEU A 11 -4.17 -7.84 11.82
C LEU A 11 -4.74 -9.26 11.66
N PRO A 12 -5.89 -9.59 12.27
CA PRO A 12 -6.42 -10.94 12.26
C PRO A 12 -6.67 -11.40 10.82
N ALA A 13 -6.36 -12.66 10.49
CA ALA A 13 -6.71 -13.23 9.19
C ALA A 13 -8.23 -13.13 8.93
N ASN A 14 -8.64 -13.06 7.65
CA ASN A 14 -10.07 -13.17 7.30
C ASN A 14 -10.61 -14.57 7.69
N ASP A 15 -11.93 -14.77 7.56
CA ASP A 15 -12.58 -16.05 7.91
C ASP A 15 -12.02 -17.27 7.13
N SER A 16 -11.25 -17.05 6.07
CA SER A 16 -10.56 -18.08 5.28
C SER A 16 -9.10 -18.33 5.70
N GLY A 17 -8.61 -17.66 6.74
CA GLY A 17 -7.24 -17.83 7.24
C GLY A 17 -6.17 -17.10 6.43
N ASN A 18 -6.57 -16.28 5.46
CA ASN A 18 -5.65 -15.46 4.67
C ASN A 18 -5.42 -14.11 5.34
N ASP A 19 -4.35 -13.42 4.94
CA ASP A 19 -4.20 -11.99 5.29
C ASP A 19 -5.50 -11.25 4.95
N LEU A 20 -5.90 -10.28 5.78
CA LEU A 20 -7.11 -9.45 5.57
C LEU A 20 -7.15 -8.79 4.19
N TYR A 21 -6.00 -8.66 3.54
CA TYR A 21 -5.83 -8.07 2.21
C TYR A 21 -5.74 -9.10 1.06
N ASP A 22 -5.85 -10.40 1.37
CA ASP A 22 -5.90 -11.45 0.37
C ASP A 22 -7.29 -11.51 -0.28
N THR A 23 -7.35 -11.06 -1.52
CA THR A 23 -8.55 -10.96 -2.35
C THR A 23 -9.11 -12.32 -2.80
N GLY A 24 -8.42 -13.42 -2.49
CA GLY A 24 -8.76 -14.77 -2.96
C GLY A 24 -8.46 -15.01 -4.45
N ILE A 25 -8.08 -13.98 -5.21
CA ILE A 25 -7.51 -14.08 -6.54
C ILE A 25 -6.03 -13.70 -6.44
N GLY A 26 -5.18 -14.73 -6.48
CA GLY A 26 -3.74 -14.54 -6.48
C GLY A 26 -3.28 -13.75 -7.71
N VAL A 27 -2.22 -12.96 -7.54
CA VAL A 27 -1.55 -12.24 -8.63
C VAL A 27 -1.11 -13.19 -9.76
N GLU A 28 -0.97 -14.48 -9.44
CA GLU A 28 -0.66 -15.57 -10.35
C GLU A 28 -1.66 -15.71 -11.50
N ALA A 29 -2.95 -15.44 -11.26
CA ALA A 29 -3.97 -15.52 -12.31
C ALA A 29 -3.71 -14.50 -13.42
N PHE A 30 -3.21 -13.32 -13.06
CA PHE A 30 -2.94 -12.21 -13.97
C PHE A 30 -1.56 -12.26 -14.62
N LEU A 31 -0.62 -13.01 -14.05
CA LEU A 31 0.75 -13.14 -14.55
C LEU A 31 0.99 -14.47 -15.29
N SER A 32 -0.09 -15.14 -15.70
CA SER A 32 -0.01 -16.30 -16.58
C SER A 32 0.53 -15.90 -17.95
N LEU A 33 1.42 -16.74 -18.49
CA LEU A 33 2.03 -16.51 -19.80
C LEU A 33 1.49 -17.51 -20.81
N GLU A 34 1.18 -17.00 -22.00
CA GLU A 34 0.83 -17.81 -23.17
C GLU A 34 2.08 -18.19 -23.96
N GLU A 35 1.96 -19.19 -24.84
CA GLU A 35 3.07 -19.60 -25.69
C GLU A 35 3.52 -18.42 -26.58
N PRO A 36 4.85 -18.17 -26.69
CA PRO A 36 5.34 -17.10 -27.54
C PRO A 36 4.87 -17.18 -28.99
N SER A 37 4.38 -16.06 -29.50
CA SER A 37 3.91 -15.94 -30.90
C SER A 37 5.04 -16.15 -31.93
N ILE A 38 6.28 -15.83 -31.55
CA ILE A 38 7.49 -15.89 -32.37
C ILE A 38 8.48 -16.96 -31.90
N GLU A 39 9.48 -17.25 -32.72
CA GLU A 39 10.64 -18.04 -32.30
C GLU A 39 11.53 -17.20 -31.36
N ILE A 40 11.95 -17.81 -30.25
CA ILE A 40 12.80 -17.16 -29.24
C ILE A 40 14.27 -17.50 -29.54
N GLU A 41 14.99 -16.55 -30.11
CA GLU A 41 16.43 -16.68 -30.41
C GLU A 41 17.28 -16.15 -29.25
N SER A 42 16.77 -15.16 -28.51
CA SER A 42 17.47 -14.45 -27.44
C SER A 42 16.61 -14.25 -26.17
N PRO A 43 17.23 -13.95 -25.01
CA PRO A 43 16.50 -13.51 -23.81
C PRO A 43 15.68 -12.23 -24.02
N ALA A 44 16.12 -11.33 -24.91
CA ALA A 44 15.42 -10.10 -25.21
C ALA A 44 14.09 -10.37 -25.94
N ASP A 45 14.08 -11.31 -26.88
CA ASP A 45 12.86 -11.68 -27.64
C ASP A 45 11.76 -12.18 -26.70
N LEU A 46 12.12 -13.00 -25.70
CA LEU A 46 11.15 -13.46 -24.71
C LEU A 46 10.71 -12.33 -23.78
N ALA A 47 11.61 -11.41 -23.41
CA ALA A 47 11.23 -10.26 -22.59
C ALA A 47 10.19 -9.38 -23.34
N ASP A 48 10.37 -9.17 -24.64
CA ASP A 48 9.43 -8.41 -25.47
C ASP A 48 8.08 -9.11 -25.58
N GLU A 49 8.04 -10.42 -25.76
CA GLU A 49 6.80 -11.22 -25.77
C GLU A 49 6.07 -11.16 -24.42
N ILE A 50 6.79 -11.37 -23.31
CA ILE A 50 6.24 -11.23 -21.95
C ILE A 50 5.63 -9.85 -21.75
N VAL A 51 6.31 -8.80 -22.22
CA VAL A 51 5.77 -7.44 -22.11
C VAL A 51 4.53 -7.27 -22.98
N GLN A 52 4.49 -7.79 -24.20
CA GLN A 52 3.28 -7.71 -25.03
C GLN A 52 2.07 -8.33 -24.34
N GLN A 53 2.26 -9.45 -23.63
CA GLN A 53 1.20 -10.13 -22.89
C GLN A 53 0.84 -9.42 -21.58
N LEU A 54 1.84 -8.95 -20.82
CA LEU A 54 1.66 -8.52 -19.43
C LEU A 54 1.80 -7.02 -19.18
N TYR A 55 2.00 -6.16 -20.20
CA TYR A 55 2.31 -4.74 -19.95
C TYR A 55 1.24 -3.96 -19.19
N GLU A 56 -0.01 -4.44 -19.13
CA GLU A 56 -1.08 -3.81 -18.35
C GLU A 56 -1.00 -4.18 -16.87
N VAL A 57 -0.60 -5.41 -16.56
CA VAL A 57 -0.65 -6.01 -15.23
C VAL A 57 0.71 -6.20 -14.56
N LEU A 58 1.82 -6.10 -15.28
CA LEU A 58 3.18 -6.14 -14.74
C LEU A 58 3.82 -4.76 -14.85
N LYS A 59 4.47 -4.30 -13.78
CA LYS A 59 5.27 -3.07 -13.76
C LYS A 59 6.60 -3.32 -13.07
N PHE A 60 7.62 -2.57 -13.45
CA PHE A 60 8.89 -2.52 -12.74
C PHE A 60 9.09 -1.12 -12.18
N VAL A 61 9.42 -1.03 -10.89
CA VAL A 61 9.65 0.21 -10.15
C VAL A 61 11.15 0.33 -9.85
N PRO A 62 11.89 1.20 -10.57
CA PRO A 62 13.34 1.31 -10.40
C PRO A 62 13.77 1.80 -9.02
N GLU A 63 12.96 2.66 -8.38
CA GLU A 63 13.27 3.27 -7.09
C GLU A 63 13.33 2.23 -5.96
N THR A 64 12.47 1.21 -6.00
CA THR A 64 12.47 0.09 -5.04
C THR A 64 13.12 -1.17 -5.59
N ASN A 65 13.47 -1.17 -6.89
CA ASN A 65 14.01 -2.33 -7.62
C ASN A 65 13.08 -3.56 -7.56
N GLU A 66 11.79 -3.33 -7.68
CA GLU A 66 10.76 -4.36 -7.55
C GLU A 66 9.90 -4.48 -8.81
N PHE A 67 9.45 -5.70 -9.06
CA PHE A 67 8.31 -5.92 -9.94
C PHE A 67 7.03 -5.85 -9.12
N LEU A 68 6.03 -5.16 -9.66
CA LEU A 68 4.67 -5.13 -9.13
C LEU A 68 3.73 -5.82 -10.11
N GLY A 69 2.84 -6.66 -9.59
CA GLY A 69 1.80 -7.35 -10.38
C GLY A 69 0.40 -6.94 -9.95
N TRP A 70 -0.51 -6.78 -10.90
CA TRP A 70 -1.91 -6.49 -10.66
C TRP A 70 -2.65 -7.75 -10.19
N ASN A 71 -3.37 -7.69 -9.07
CA ASN A 71 -4.16 -8.81 -8.54
C ASN A 71 -5.67 -8.69 -8.80
N GLY A 72 -6.08 -7.74 -9.66
CA GLY A 72 -7.49 -7.42 -9.89
C GLY A 72 -7.95 -6.13 -9.22
N GLN A 73 -7.29 -5.69 -8.15
CA GLN A 73 -7.67 -4.50 -7.37
C GLN A 73 -6.51 -3.57 -7.04
N ILE A 74 -5.30 -4.10 -6.86
CA ILE A 74 -4.07 -3.36 -6.57
C ILE A 74 -2.85 -3.98 -7.25
N PHE A 75 -1.80 -3.18 -7.39
CA PHE A 75 -0.46 -3.65 -7.67
C PHE A 75 0.23 -4.11 -6.38
N VAL A 76 0.65 -5.37 -6.33
CA VAL A 76 1.34 -6.01 -5.18
C VAL A 76 2.81 -6.31 -5.50
N SER A 77 3.65 -6.33 -4.47
CA SER A 77 5.08 -6.65 -4.55
C SER A 77 5.36 -8.14 -4.68
N ASP A 78 6.64 -8.52 -4.69
CA ASP A 78 7.14 -9.89 -4.56
C ASP A 78 6.75 -10.88 -5.68
N VAL A 79 6.33 -10.36 -6.84
CA VAL A 79 5.87 -11.19 -7.98
C VAL A 79 7.01 -11.79 -8.82
N GLN A 80 8.26 -11.39 -8.60
CA GLN A 80 9.38 -11.81 -9.43
C GLN A 80 9.61 -13.34 -9.37
N SER A 81 9.40 -13.95 -8.20
CA SER A 81 9.53 -15.41 -8.05
C SER A 81 8.48 -16.16 -8.87
N HIS A 82 7.25 -15.64 -8.89
CA HIS A 82 6.18 -16.16 -9.73
C HIS A 82 6.50 -16.00 -11.22
N LEU A 83 6.94 -14.82 -11.64
CA LEU A 83 7.37 -14.57 -13.03
C LEU A 83 8.46 -15.55 -13.49
N ARG A 84 9.46 -15.82 -12.63
CA ARG A 84 10.50 -16.84 -12.91
C ARG A 84 9.92 -18.25 -13.03
N TYR A 85 8.91 -18.58 -12.23
CA TYR A 85 8.22 -19.85 -12.31
C TYR A 85 7.44 -19.98 -13.62
N SER A 86 6.65 -18.96 -14.00
CA SER A 86 5.89 -18.94 -15.26
C SER A 86 6.80 -19.10 -16.49
N ILE A 87 7.95 -18.43 -16.51
CA ILE A 87 8.97 -18.59 -17.57
C ILE A 87 9.49 -20.04 -17.65
N ARG A 88 9.74 -20.69 -16.51
CA ARG A 88 10.18 -22.10 -16.49
C ARG A 88 9.09 -23.05 -16.99
N LEU A 89 7.83 -22.76 -16.67
CA LEU A 89 6.69 -23.57 -17.08
C LEU A 89 6.53 -23.55 -18.60
N LEU A 90 6.67 -22.36 -19.24
CA LEU A 90 6.74 -22.25 -20.69
C LEU A 90 7.82 -23.16 -21.30
N GLY A 91 8.99 -23.25 -20.67
CA GLY A 91 10.06 -24.15 -21.12
C GLY A 91 9.83 -25.65 -20.89
N SER A 92 8.75 -26.02 -20.18
CA SER A 92 8.47 -27.38 -19.73
C SER A 92 7.28 -28.04 -20.44
N LEU A 93 6.43 -27.29 -21.15
CA LEU A 93 5.38 -27.92 -21.95
C LEU A 93 6.04 -28.65 -23.14
N ASP A 94 5.46 -29.79 -23.56
CA ASP A 94 5.92 -30.59 -24.69
C ASP A 94 5.70 -29.80 -26.00
N HIS A 95 6.65 -28.92 -26.31
CA HIS A 95 6.62 -28.13 -27.53
C HIS A 95 7.49 -28.78 -28.63
N ASN A 96 7.02 -28.71 -29.87
CA ASN A 96 7.81 -29.06 -31.05
C ASN A 96 8.96 -28.07 -31.34
N ARG A 97 9.03 -26.95 -30.61
CA ARG A 97 10.04 -25.89 -30.76
C ARG A 97 11.25 -26.13 -29.83
N SER A 98 12.41 -26.40 -30.41
CA SER A 98 13.65 -26.66 -29.66
C SER A 98 14.16 -25.44 -28.89
N SER A 99 13.83 -24.22 -29.33
CA SER A 99 14.16 -22.94 -28.69
C SER A 99 13.61 -22.83 -27.25
N LEU A 100 12.44 -23.40 -26.99
CA LEU A 100 11.78 -23.32 -25.67
C LEU A 100 12.45 -24.16 -24.58
N LYS A 101 13.27 -25.16 -24.95
CA LYS A 101 14.05 -25.94 -23.98
C LYS A 101 15.09 -25.09 -23.22
N LYS A 102 15.57 -24.00 -23.84
CA LYS A 102 16.54 -23.08 -23.23
C LYS A 102 15.96 -22.28 -22.07
N LEU A 103 14.64 -22.12 -22.00
CA LEU A 103 13.92 -21.33 -20.98
C LEU A 103 14.05 -21.89 -19.56
N ARG A 104 14.49 -23.14 -19.42
CA ARG A 104 14.77 -23.77 -18.12
C ARG A 104 16.12 -23.36 -17.53
N GLY A 105 17.00 -22.76 -18.33
CA GLY A 105 18.34 -22.35 -17.91
C GLY A 105 18.30 -21.16 -16.96
N ARG A 106 18.93 -21.29 -15.78
CA ARG A 106 19.00 -20.20 -14.79
C ARG A 106 19.52 -18.88 -15.38
N LYS A 107 20.65 -18.95 -16.11
CA LYS A 107 21.28 -17.76 -16.71
C LYS A 107 20.35 -17.09 -17.73
N PHE A 108 19.67 -17.87 -18.56
CA PHE A 108 18.71 -17.36 -19.53
C PHE A 108 17.59 -16.59 -18.83
N ILE A 109 16.99 -17.16 -17.77
CA ILE A 109 15.94 -16.48 -17.00
C ILE A 109 16.47 -15.20 -16.34
N GLU A 110 17.68 -15.22 -15.78
CA GLU A 110 18.29 -14.01 -15.21
C GLU A 110 18.46 -12.91 -16.26
N ASP A 111 18.85 -13.26 -17.49
CA ASP A 111 18.97 -12.31 -18.59
C ASP A 111 17.61 -11.77 -19.06
N VAL A 112 16.58 -12.62 -19.15
CA VAL A 112 15.20 -12.18 -19.43
C VAL A 112 14.72 -11.19 -18.37
N ILE A 113 14.91 -11.50 -17.08
CA ILE A 113 14.54 -10.60 -15.98
C ILE A 113 15.30 -9.28 -16.09
N TRP A 114 16.57 -9.31 -16.46
CA TRP A 114 17.36 -8.09 -16.69
C TRP A 114 16.76 -7.23 -17.80
N HIS A 115 16.42 -7.82 -18.95
CA HIS A 115 15.76 -7.10 -20.05
C HIS A 115 14.40 -6.52 -19.65
N LEU A 116 13.60 -7.26 -18.87
CA LEU A 116 12.31 -6.77 -18.37
C LEU A 116 12.46 -5.53 -17.49
N ARG A 117 13.49 -5.44 -16.65
CA ARG A 117 13.74 -4.25 -15.81
C ARG A 117 14.04 -2.98 -16.62
N ASP A 118 14.61 -3.15 -17.81
CA ASP A 118 14.96 -2.04 -18.70
C ASP A 118 13.84 -1.70 -19.69
N HIS A 119 12.82 -2.56 -19.83
CA HIS A 119 11.79 -2.39 -20.86
C HIS A 119 10.86 -1.19 -20.57
N PRO A 120 10.74 -0.19 -21.47
CA PRO A 120 10.05 1.08 -21.20
C PRO A 120 8.54 0.96 -20.97
N LYS A 121 7.86 -0.01 -21.61
CA LYS A 121 6.41 -0.20 -21.44
C LYS A 121 5.99 -0.55 -20.00
N ILE A 122 6.82 -1.29 -19.26
CA ILE A 122 6.49 -1.74 -17.90
C ILE A 122 7.23 -0.97 -16.81
N ARG A 123 8.31 -0.26 -17.15
CA ARG A 123 9.03 0.61 -16.22
C ARG A 123 8.15 1.80 -15.80
N ARG A 124 7.93 1.98 -14.51
CA ARG A 124 7.17 3.10 -13.93
C ARG A 124 7.88 3.67 -12.71
N SER A 125 7.82 4.98 -12.53
CA SER A 125 8.29 5.61 -11.30
C SER A 125 7.33 5.31 -10.16
N SER A 126 7.86 5.06 -8.96
CA SER A 126 7.05 4.90 -7.74
C SER A 126 6.06 6.05 -7.53
N LYS A 127 6.42 7.27 -7.93
CA LYS A 127 5.57 8.49 -7.83
C LYS A 127 4.29 8.44 -8.67
N THR A 128 4.21 7.54 -9.65
CA THR A 128 3.01 7.39 -10.49
C THR A 128 1.92 6.56 -9.80
N PHE A 129 2.30 5.70 -8.87
CA PHE A 129 1.37 4.90 -8.09
C PHE A 129 0.72 5.74 -7.00
N ASP A 130 -0.58 5.53 -6.77
CA ASP A 130 -1.40 6.23 -5.78
C ASP A 130 -1.35 7.78 -5.91
N SER A 131 -1.05 8.27 -7.12
CA SER A 131 -0.85 9.70 -7.41
C SER A 131 -2.14 10.52 -7.41
N GLU A 132 -3.28 9.86 -7.60
CA GLU A 132 -4.60 10.49 -7.68
C GLU A 132 -5.21 10.64 -6.28
N THR A 133 -4.93 11.77 -5.63
CA THR A 133 -5.20 11.98 -4.21
C THR A 133 -6.68 11.93 -3.79
N TYR A 134 -7.61 12.12 -4.72
CA TYR A 134 -9.07 12.04 -4.47
C TYR A 134 -9.69 10.74 -4.96
N LYS A 135 -8.91 9.83 -5.56
CA LYS A 135 -9.39 8.52 -5.95
C LYS A 135 -9.14 7.55 -4.80
N LEU A 136 -10.18 7.12 -4.10
CA LEU A 136 -10.09 6.12 -3.03
C LEU A 136 -10.35 4.73 -3.61
N ASN A 137 -9.36 3.86 -3.57
CA ASN A 137 -9.52 2.49 -4.03
C ASN A 137 -10.22 1.64 -2.95
N THR A 138 -11.31 0.98 -3.32
CA THR A 138 -12.12 0.12 -2.45
C THR A 138 -12.38 -1.23 -3.14
N PRO A 139 -12.87 -2.26 -2.43
CA PRO A 139 -13.09 -3.58 -3.02
C PRO A 139 -14.03 -3.59 -4.25
N GLU A 140 -15.00 -2.67 -4.33
CA GLU A 140 -15.96 -2.60 -5.45
C GLU A 140 -15.50 -1.69 -6.60
N GLY A 141 -14.39 -0.95 -6.42
CA GLY A 141 -13.89 -0.02 -7.42
C GLY A 141 -13.18 1.19 -6.81
N ILE A 142 -12.91 2.16 -7.66
CA ILE A 142 -12.30 3.43 -7.28
C ILE A 142 -13.39 4.49 -7.15
N VAL A 143 -13.49 5.09 -5.96
CA VAL A 143 -14.41 6.17 -5.66
C VAL A 143 -13.71 7.51 -5.88
N ASP A 144 -14.27 8.39 -6.70
CA ASP A 144 -13.86 9.79 -6.73
C ASP A 144 -14.49 10.53 -5.54
N LEU A 145 -13.67 10.90 -4.56
CA LEU A 145 -14.10 11.55 -3.33
C LEU A 145 -14.71 12.95 -3.55
N ARG A 146 -14.50 13.57 -4.71
CA ARG A 146 -15.12 14.87 -5.03
C ARG A 146 -16.56 14.72 -5.51
N THR A 147 -16.88 13.61 -6.17
CA THR A 147 -18.18 13.40 -6.83
C THR A 147 -18.99 12.27 -6.20
N GLY A 148 -18.35 11.38 -5.44
CA GLY A 148 -18.92 10.14 -4.93
C GLY A 148 -19.06 9.03 -5.98
N GLN A 149 -18.60 9.24 -7.23
CA GLN A 149 -18.77 8.27 -8.30
C GLN A 149 -17.82 7.07 -8.15
N LEU A 150 -18.39 5.86 -8.27
CA LEU A 150 -17.65 4.59 -8.26
C LEU A 150 -17.33 4.15 -9.69
N SER A 151 -16.05 3.88 -9.96
CA SER A 151 -15.56 3.28 -11.20
C SER A 151 -15.01 1.88 -10.92
N ARG A 152 -15.55 0.85 -11.58
CA ARG A 152 -15.10 -0.54 -11.40
C ARG A 152 -13.65 -0.74 -11.88
N HIS A 153 -12.98 -1.78 -11.37
CA HIS A 153 -11.64 -2.19 -11.79
C HIS A 153 -11.60 -2.86 -13.17
N GLU A 154 -12.24 -2.27 -14.19
CA GLU A 154 -12.26 -2.83 -15.54
C GLU A 154 -10.86 -2.84 -16.19
N LYS A 155 -9.98 -1.93 -15.76
CA LYS A 155 -8.59 -1.84 -16.20
C LYS A 155 -7.65 -1.64 -15.02
N PRO A 156 -6.43 -2.19 -15.07
CA PRO A 156 -5.43 -1.96 -14.04
C PRO A 156 -5.16 -0.46 -13.85
N SER A 157 -5.45 0.03 -12.65
CA SER A 157 -5.10 1.39 -12.24
C SER A 157 -3.80 1.35 -11.45
N LEU A 158 -2.96 2.39 -11.55
CA LEU A 158 -1.69 2.47 -10.80
C LEU A 158 -1.97 2.77 -9.31
N VAL A 159 -2.57 1.82 -8.61
CA VAL A 159 -2.92 1.89 -7.18
C VAL A 159 -2.26 0.71 -6.46
N THR A 160 -1.66 0.97 -5.30
CA THR A 160 -1.06 -0.08 -4.44
C THR A 160 -1.79 -0.24 -3.12
N LYS A 161 -2.77 0.63 -2.86
CA LYS A 161 -3.53 0.68 -1.62
C LYS A 161 -5.01 0.41 -1.88
N LEU A 162 -5.69 -0.07 -0.85
CA LEU A 162 -7.07 -0.55 -0.85
C LEU A 162 -7.63 -0.44 0.58
N THR A 163 -8.87 0.04 0.69
CA THR A 163 -9.67 -0.06 1.92
C THR A 163 -10.15 -1.49 2.14
N THR A 164 -10.60 -1.82 3.35
CA THR A 164 -11.21 -3.15 3.61
C THR A 164 -12.66 -3.24 3.17
N THR A 165 -13.31 -2.09 2.96
CA THR A 165 -14.73 -2.01 2.62
C THR A 165 -15.00 -0.90 1.59
N SER A 166 -16.12 -1.02 0.88
CA SER A 166 -16.65 -0.05 -0.07
C SER A 166 -17.69 0.86 0.59
N PRO A 167 -17.91 2.08 0.08
CA PRO A 167 -18.94 2.96 0.60
C PRO A 167 -20.33 2.34 0.41
N VAL A 168 -21.18 2.48 1.43
CA VAL A 168 -22.60 2.14 1.38
C VAL A 168 -23.42 3.35 1.81
N GLU A 169 -24.62 3.52 1.25
CA GLU A 169 -25.52 4.61 1.64
C GLU A 169 -26.15 4.37 3.02
N GLU A 170 -26.25 3.10 3.46
CA GLU A 170 -26.89 2.75 4.72
C GLU A 170 -26.08 3.27 5.91
N ARG A 171 -26.77 3.97 6.83
CA ARG A 171 -26.16 4.40 8.09
C ARG A 171 -25.91 3.21 9.00
N CYS A 172 -24.66 3.06 9.43
CA CYS A 172 -24.28 2.10 10.47
C CYS A 172 -24.80 2.55 11.85
N LYS A 173 -25.96 2.04 12.27
CA LYS A 173 -26.61 2.40 13.55
C LYS A 173 -25.70 2.15 14.76
N ARG A 174 -25.00 1.02 14.79
CA ARG A 174 -24.09 0.67 15.90
C ARG A 174 -22.94 1.66 16.02
N PHE A 175 -22.38 2.13 14.91
CA PHE A 175 -21.29 3.11 14.90
C PHE A 175 -21.76 4.47 15.42
N HIS A 176 -22.96 4.93 15.02
CA HIS A 176 -23.50 6.19 15.54
C HIS A 176 -23.81 6.12 17.03
N GLN A 177 -24.35 4.99 17.51
CA GLN A 177 -24.52 4.76 18.95
C GLN A 177 -23.17 4.77 19.68
N PHE A 178 -22.13 4.16 19.09
CA PHE A 178 -20.79 4.19 19.65
C PHE A 178 -20.23 5.62 19.72
N LEU A 179 -20.43 6.45 18.69
CA LEU A 179 -20.05 7.85 18.71
C LEU A 179 -20.75 8.63 19.82
N ASP A 180 -22.05 8.41 20.01
CA ASP A 180 -22.82 8.99 21.11
C ASP A 180 -22.24 8.60 22.48
N GLU A 181 -21.94 7.32 22.67
CA GLU A 181 -21.34 6.77 23.89
C GLU A 181 -19.96 7.38 24.21
N VAL A 182 -19.06 7.52 23.21
CA VAL A 182 -17.68 7.99 23.44
C VAL A 182 -17.54 9.51 23.48
N THR A 183 -18.49 10.24 22.90
CA THR A 183 -18.53 11.71 22.93
C THR A 183 -19.45 12.25 24.03
N GLY A 184 -20.21 11.39 24.70
CA GLY A 184 -21.22 11.82 25.68
C GLY A 184 -22.35 12.63 25.05
N GLY A 185 -22.68 12.34 23.80
CA GLY A 185 -23.69 13.08 23.03
C GLY A 185 -23.27 14.47 22.56
N ASP A 186 -21.97 14.80 22.59
CA ASP A 186 -21.47 16.07 22.04
C ASP A 186 -21.51 16.05 20.49
N GLU A 187 -22.57 16.63 19.93
CA GLU A 187 -22.80 16.71 18.48
C GLU A 187 -21.68 17.46 17.75
N CYS A 188 -21.11 18.50 18.34
CA CYS A 188 -20.01 19.27 17.75
C CYS A 188 -18.74 18.42 17.65
N LEU A 189 -18.44 17.62 18.69
CA LEU A 189 -17.32 16.68 18.67
C LEU A 189 -17.55 15.56 17.64
N GLN A 190 -18.77 15.04 17.54
CA GLN A 190 -19.13 14.03 16.52
C GLN A 190 -18.94 14.56 15.10
N GLU A 191 -19.39 15.78 14.82
CA GLU A 191 -19.20 16.44 13.52
C GLU A 191 -17.71 16.66 13.22
N TYR A 192 -16.95 17.13 14.22
CA TYR A 192 -15.50 17.28 14.09
C TYR A 192 -14.80 15.96 13.75
N LEU A 193 -15.14 14.87 14.44
CA LEU A 193 -14.61 13.54 14.16
C LEU A 193 -14.98 13.08 12.74
N GLN A 194 -16.23 13.32 12.30
CA GLN A 194 -16.68 12.96 10.96
C GLN A 194 -15.88 13.69 9.87
N VAL A 195 -15.66 15.00 10.01
CA VAL A 195 -14.83 15.78 9.07
C VAL A 195 -13.39 15.30 9.08
N MET A 196 -12.83 15.08 10.27
CA MET A 196 -11.45 14.63 10.45
C MET A 196 -11.21 13.26 9.82
N PHE A 197 -12.11 12.30 10.02
CA PHE A 197 -12.06 10.98 9.39
C PHE A 197 -12.27 11.05 7.88
N GLY A 198 -13.20 11.89 7.40
CA GLY A 198 -13.38 12.14 5.97
C GLY A 198 -12.12 12.70 5.30
N ALA A 199 -11.40 13.61 5.97
CA ALA A 199 -10.15 14.16 5.47
C ALA A 199 -9.05 13.08 5.34
N CYS A 200 -9.02 12.10 6.24
CA CYS A 200 -8.11 10.94 6.20
C CYS A 200 -8.39 9.99 5.01
N LEU A 201 -9.57 10.02 4.39
CA LEU A 201 -9.85 9.24 3.18
C LEU A 201 -9.07 9.76 1.96
N SER A 202 -8.74 11.05 1.93
CA SER A 202 -8.02 11.67 0.80
C SER A 202 -6.51 11.62 0.99
N GLY A 203 -5.77 11.51 -0.11
CA GLY A 203 -4.32 11.71 -0.14
C GLY A 203 -3.91 13.19 -0.27
N ALA A 204 -4.86 14.12 -0.27
CA ALA A 204 -4.60 15.51 -0.61
C ALA A 204 -3.89 16.24 0.56
N PRO A 205 -2.81 16.98 0.33
CA PRO A 205 -2.02 17.63 1.39
C PRO A 205 -2.64 18.95 1.89
N GLU A 206 -3.90 19.22 1.58
CA GLU A 206 -4.56 20.54 1.67
C GLU A 206 -4.57 21.18 3.05
N ALA A 207 -4.35 20.41 4.11
CA ALA A 207 -4.30 20.93 5.47
C ALA A 207 -3.10 20.33 6.23
N HIS A 208 -2.29 21.23 6.81
CA HIS A 208 -1.12 20.89 7.62
C HIS A 208 -1.57 20.71 9.07
N TRP A 209 -2.04 19.51 9.41
CA TRP A 209 -2.51 19.20 10.76
C TRP A 209 -2.14 17.79 11.19
N MET A 210 -2.17 17.62 12.50
CA MET A 210 -2.10 16.37 13.22
C MET A 210 -3.13 16.45 14.35
N ALA A 211 -3.90 15.38 14.56
CA ALA A 211 -4.89 15.34 15.63
C ALA A 211 -4.33 14.60 16.84
N PHE A 212 -4.68 15.08 18.03
CA PHE A 212 -4.41 14.41 19.30
C PHE A 212 -5.76 14.01 19.91
N ILE A 213 -6.01 12.71 19.99
CA ILE A 213 -7.20 12.18 20.66
C ILE A 213 -6.76 11.77 22.06
N HIS A 214 -7.15 12.57 23.06
CA HIS A 214 -6.75 12.36 24.45
C HIS A 214 -7.94 12.13 25.37
N GLY A 215 -7.73 11.42 26.48
CA GLY A 215 -8.74 11.31 27.55
C GLY A 215 -8.51 10.12 28.48
N PRO A 216 -9.45 9.83 29.39
CA PRO A 216 -9.32 8.71 30.34
C PRO A 216 -9.08 7.36 29.67
N THR A 217 -8.36 6.47 30.34
CA THR A 217 -8.23 5.07 29.89
C THR A 217 -9.62 4.43 29.80
N ARG A 218 -9.82 3.51 28.84
CA ARG A 218 -11.10 2.81 28.58
C ARG A 218 -12.25 3.72 28.11
N SER A 219 -11.97 4.87 27.50
CA SER A 219 -12.99 5.76 26.94
C SER A 219 -13.37 5.46 25.48
N GLY A 220 -12.91 4.34 24.90
CA GLY A 220 -13.21 3.97 23.51
C GLY A 220 -12.32 4.58 22.42
N LYS A 221 -11.34 5.45 22.77
CA LYS A 221 -10.42 6.08 21.79
C LYS A 221 -9.68 5.07 20.90
N SER A 222 -9.05 4.06 21.52
CA SER A 222 -8.31 3.03 20.78
C SER A 222 -9.22 2.28 19.83
N VAL A 223 -10.41 1.89 20.30
CA VAL A 223 -11.42 1.20 19.48
C VAL A 223 -11.84 2.07 18.28
N LEU A 224 -12.05 3.37 18.48
CA LEU A 224 -12.43 4.30 17.41
C LEU A 224 -11.34 4.39 16.33
N VAL A 225 -10.08 4.55 16.74
CA VAL A 225 -8.97 4.69 15.80
C VAL A 225 -8.59 3.37 15.14
N GLU A 226 -8.68 2.25 15.86
CA GLU A 226 -8.50 0.90 15.30
C GLU A 226 -9.59 0.58 14.27
N LEU A 227 -10.84 0.97 14.51
CA LEU A 227 -11.92 0.84 13.53
C LEU A 227 -11.61 1.63 12.26
N LEU A 228 -11.16 2.88 12.40
CA LEU A 228 -10.75 3.69 11.25
C LEU A 228 -9.58 3.06 10.50
N ALA A 229 -8.56 2.58 11.22
CA ALA A 229 -7.42 1.87 10.63
C ALA A 229 -7.89 0.65 9.83
N HIS A 230 -8.82 -0.12 10.41
CA HIS A 230 -9.39 -1.30 9.78
C HIS A 230 -10.14 -0.93 8.49
N ILE A 231 -11.02 0.08 8.52
CA ILE A 231 -11.74 0.56 7.31
C ILE A 231 -10.75 1.01 6.23
N MET A 232 -9.74 1.78 6.62
CA MET A 232 -8.71 2.31 5.73
C MET A 232 -7.82 1.22 5.11
N GLY A 233 -7.74 0.04 5.73
CA GLY A 233 -6.95 -1.08 5.25
C GLY A 233 -5.49 -0.71 5.02
N SER A 234 -4.98 -0.99 3.81
CA SER A 234 -3.58 -0.72 3.47
C SER A 234 -3.25 0.78 3.34
N TYR A 235 -4.25 1.67 3.35
CA TYR A 235 -4.04 3.10 3.50
C TYR A 235 -3.70 3.54 4.94
N ALA A 236 -3.90 2.70 5.95
CA ALA A 236 -3.53 2.99 7.32
C ALA A 236 -2.17 2.39 7.70
N HIS A 237 -1.41 3.10 8.52
CA HIS A 237 -0.17 2.61 9.11
C HIS A 237 -0.04 3.04 10.57
N THR A 238 0.18 2.09 11.46
CA THR A 238 0.41 2.36 12.88
C THR A 238 1.90 2.41 13.19
N THR A 239 2.31 3.40 13.97
CA THR A 239 3.67 3.60 14.44
C THR A 239 3.67 3.96 15.92
N ASP A 240 4.79 3.71 16.58
CA ASP A 240 5.06 4.24 17.92
C ASP A 240 5.44 5.73 17.88
N GLY A 241 5.44 6.38 19.05
CA GLY A 241 5.82 7.79 19.23
C GLY A 241 7.27 8.12 18.84
N SER A 242 8.14 7.14 18.60
CA SER A 242 9.52 7.42 18.17
C SER A 242 9.62 7.93 16.73
N LEU A 243 8.55 7.84 15.93
CA LEU A 243 8.49 8.50 14.62
C LEU A 243 8.72 10.02 14.73
N PHE A 244 8.31 10.64 15.85
CA PHE A 244 8.45 12.07 16.11
C PHE A 244 9.74 12.43 16.86
N ARG A 245 10.65 11.48 17.05
CA ARG A 245 11.91 11.71 17.76
C ARG A 245 13.06 11.77 16.78
N LYS A 246 14.05 12.61 17.08
CA LYS A 246 15.28 12.67 16.30
C LYS A 246 16.08 11.40 16.51
N ASN A 247 16.45 10.72 15.42
CA ASN A 247 17.44 9.65 15.49
C ASN A 247 18.83 10.31 15.59
N GLY A 248 19.64 9.90 16.56
CA GLY A 248 20.97 10.50 16.80
C GLY A 248 21.97 10.37 15.64
N ASN A 249 21.66 9.58 14.60
CA ASN A 249 22.46 9.40 13.40
C ASN A 249 21.66 9.90 12.18
N ASP A 250 21.83 11.17 11.86
CA ASP A 250 21.07 12.00 10.90
C ASP A 250 21.31 11.66 9.41
N ALA A 251 21.68 10.42 9.03
CA ALA A 251 22.19 10.17 7.67
C ALA A 251 21.51 9.11 6.79
N ASP A 252 21.03 7.95 7.27
CA ASP A 252 21.05 6.83 6.30
C ASP A 252 19.89 5.84 6.21
N ALA A 253 18.94 5.68 7.11
CA ALA A 253 17.76 4.88 6.79
C ALA A 253 16.66 5.17 7.78
N ASN A 254 15.44 5.33 7.28
CA ASN A 254 14.29 5.38 8.16
C ASN A 254 13.17 4.49 7.59
N PRO A 255 13.23 3.17 7.86
CA PRO A 255 12.20 2.24 7.43
C PRO A 255 10.80 2.63 7.91
N LYS A 256 10.68 3.34 9.04
CA LYS A 256 9.38 3.83 9.54
C LYS A 256 8.80 4.90 8.62
N LEU A 257 9.63 5.83 8.13
CA LEU A 257 9.20 6.80 7.11
C LEU A 257 8.92 6.13 5.77
N PHE A 258 9.76 5.17 5.38
CA PHE A 258 9.55 4.43 4.12
C PHE A 258 8.19 3.72 4.09
N ALA A 259 7.76 3.16 5.23
CA ALA A 259 6.47 2.49 5.36
C ALA A 259 5.25 3.41 5.20
N LEU A 260 5.44 4.74 5.26
CA LEU A 260 4.35 5.72 5.07
C LEU A 260 4.04 5.99 3.59
N MET A 261 4.80 5.40 2.65
CA MET A 261 4.57 5.59 1.23
C MET A 261 3.18 5.10 0.82
N GLY A 262 2.40 6.01 0.22
CA GLY A 262 1.04 5.76 -0.25
C GLY A 262 -0.03 5.69 0.85
N THR A 263 0.32 5.76 2.13
CA THR A 263 -0.66 5.73 3.22
C THR A 263 -1.41 7.07 3.30
N ARG A 264 -2.65 7.04 3.79
CA ARG A 264 -3.48 8.24 4.01
C ARG A 264 -3.78 8.51 5.48
N LEU A 265 -3.61 7.50 6.33
CA LEU A 265 -3.75 7.61 7.77
C LEU A 265 -2.52 7.03 8.46
N VAL A 266 -1.90 7.82 9.33
CA VAL A 266 -0.84 7.37 10.24
C VAL A 266 -1.35 7.48 11.67
N ILE A 267 -1.31 6.37 12.39
CA ILE A 267 -1.73 6.31 13.79
C ILE A 267 -0.48 6.22 14.65
N ALA A 268 -0.31 7.19 15.53
CA ALA A 268 0.74 7.22 16.51
C ALA A 268 0.19 6.76 17.87
N SER A 269 0.53 5.53 18.26
CA SER A 269 0.23 5.00 19.59
C SER A 269 1.37 5.31 20.55
N GLU A 270 1.06 5.39 21.84
CA GLU A 270 2.07 5.53 22.91
C GLU A 270 2.89 6.81 22.77
N VAL A 271 2.17 7.91 22.54
CA VAL A 271 2.73 9.23 22.59
C VAL A 271 2.88 9.60 24.07
N ASP A 272 4.08 9.35 24.61
CA ASP A 272 4.43 9.73 25.96
C ASP A 272 4.64 11.25 26.08
N ASP A 273 4.73 11.77 27.32
CA ASP A 273 5.06 13.18 27.63
C ASP A 273 6.49 13.58 27.17
N GLY A 274 7.13 12.79 26.31
CA GLY A 274 8.45 13.04 25.77
C GLY A 274 8.50 14.25 24.84
N HIS A 275 9.70 14.82 24.66
CA HIS A 275 9.90 15.90 23.72
C HIS A 275 9.76 15.41 22.29
N PHE A 276 8.70 15.85 21.60
CA PHE A 276 8.63 15.78 20.16
C PHE A 276 9.73 16.63 19.52
N ASP A 277 10.30 16.12 18.44
CA ASP A 277 11.11 16.94 17.56
C ASP A 277 10.18 17.83 16.71
N SER A 278 10.19 19.13 17.02
CA SER A 278 9.41 20.13 16.28
C SER A 278 9.74 20.21 14.79
N ILE A 279 10.98 19.88 14.40
CA ILE A 279 11.40 19.80 12.99
C ILE A 279 10.73 18.60 12.34
N MET A 280 10.76 17.44 13.01
CA MET A 280 10.14 16.22 12.51
C MET A 280 8.62 16.37 12.36
N ILE A 281 7.95 17.00 13.32
CA ILE A 281 6.51 17.30 13.21
C ILE A 281 6.23 18.21 12.02
N LYS A 282 6.99 19.29 11.85
CA LYS A 282 6.82 20.20 10.70
C LYS A 282 7.02 19.49 9.38
N GLN A 283 8.04 18.63 9.28
CA GLN A 283 8.27 17.81 8.10
C GLN A 283 7.08 16.88 7.83
N LEU A 284 6.61 16.15 8.84
CA LEU A 284 5.53 15.16 8.70
C LEU A 284 4.14 15.76 8.49
N THR A 285 3.94 17.04 8.77
CA THR A 285 2.64 17.71 8.63
C THR A 285 2.62 18.77 7.53
N GLY A 286 3.77 19.37 7.20
CA GLY A 286 3.88 20.53 6.31
C GLY A 286 4.64 20.28 5.01
N ASP A 287 5.54 19.31 4.94
CA ASP A 287 6.26 19.05 3.70
C ASP A 287 5.35 18.32 2.70
N SER A 288 5.49 18.69 1.43
CA SER A 288 4.74 18.05 0.34
C SER A 288 5.34 16.69 -0.05
N HIS A 289 6.62 16.45 0.27
CA HIS A 289 7.36 15.25 -0.09
C HIS A 289 8.22 14.78 1.07
N ILE A 290 8.39 13.47 1.17
CA ILE A 290 9.24 12.82 2.16
C ILE A 290 10.34 12.08 1.40
N THR A 291 11.58 12.32 1.81
CA THR A 291 12.77 11.64 1.28
C THR A 291 13.32 10.71 2.34
N THR A 292 13.47 9.42 2.01
CA THR A 292 13.95 8.40 2.94
C THR A 292 14.46 7.17 2.20
N ARG A 293 15.04 6.20 2.91
CA ARG A 293 15.32 4.87 2.38
C ARG A 293 15.03 3.79 3.41
N ALA A 294 14.59 2.63 2.94
CA ALA A 294 14.62 1.41 3.74
C ALA A 294 16.07 0.90 3.91
N LEU A 295 16.27 -0.06 4.80
CA LEU A 295 17.57 -0.70 4.98
C LEU A 295 18.01 -1.37 3.67
N TYR A 296 19.25 -1.10 3.25
CA TYR A 296 19.86 -1.66 2.02
C TYR A 296 19.11 -1.34 0.71
N GLN A 297 18.24 -0.33 0.73
CA GLN A 297 17.50 0.14 -0.45
C GLN A 297 17.98 1.52 -0.89
N ASN A 298 17.64 1.91 -2.11
CA ASN A 298 17.93 3.24 -2.64
C ASN A 298 17.12 4.33 -1.90
N VAL A 299 17.62 5.57 -1.95
CA VAL A 299 16.84 6.75 -1.52
C VAL A 299 15.65 6.93 -2.44
N VAL A 300 14.47 7.06 -1.84
CA VAL A 300 13.21 7.35 -2.50
C VAL A 300 12.64 8.66 -1.99
N THR A 301 11.95 9.37 -2.87
CA THR A 301 11.18 10.58 -2.53
C THR A 301 9.76 10.37 -3.00
N PHE A 302 8.78 10.47 -2.11
CA PHE A 302 7.36 10.27 -2.40
C PHE A 302 6.52 11.42 -1.84
N PRO A 303 5.34 11.70 -2.42
CA PRO A 303 4.45 12.75 -1.92
C PRO A 303 3.88 12.37 -0.55
N ARG A 304 3.79 13.34 0.37
CA ARG A 304 3.07 13.16 1.64
C ARG A 304 1.57 13.13 1.35
N THR A 305 0.96 11.97 1.57
CA THR A 305 -0.48 11.75 1.36
C THR A 305 -1.26 11.52 2.66
N PHE A 306 -0.55 11.28 3.76
CA PHE A 306 -1.17 10.95 5.04
C PHE A 306 -1.46 12.13 5.95
N LYS A 307 -2.43 11.90 6.83
CA LYS A 307 -2.71 12.69 8.04
C LYS A 307 -2.35 11.85 9.25
N ILE A 308 -2.02 12.51 10.36
CA ILE A 308 -1.55 11.83 11.56
C ILE A 308 -2.57 11.99 12.69
N ILE A 309 -2.90 10.87 13.34
CA ILE A 309 -3.70 10.83 14.57
C ILE A 309 -2.82 10.23 15.67
N ALA A 310 -2.51 11.03 16.69
CA ALA A 310 -1.90 10.58 17.93
C ALA A 310 -2.97 10.24 18.97
N ILE A 311 -2.74 9.16 19.72
CA ILE A 311 -3.61 8.76 20.84
C ILE A 311 -2.83 8.84 22.14
N GLY A 312 -3.43 9.47 23.15
CA GLY A 312 -2.89 9.63 24.51
C GLY A 312 -3.94 9.43 25.61
#